data_AF-A0A7W7LHC9-F1
#
_entry.id   AF-A0A7W7LHC9-F1
#
_cell.length_a   1.000
_cell.length_b   1.000
_cell.length_c   1.000
_cell.angle_alpha   90.00
_cell.angle_beta   90.00
_cell.angle_gamma   90.00
#
_symmetry.space_group_name_H-M   'P 1'
#
loop_
_entity.id
_entity.type
_entity.pdbx_description
1 polymer ?
#
loop_
_entity_poly.entity_id
_entity_poly.type
_entity_poly.pdbx_seq_one_letter_code
_entity_poly.pdbx_strand_id
1 'polypeptide(L)'
;MDRVRDVIHNFNADGFGALYPKYKGGRPKTFTLPERREIKKIARSRPVEHGLPFSIWSLAKLAAFLVAEGVVDDISHEGLRILLREEGVSFQRVKTWKTSRDPDHAAKKARVEHLYAIADGEVVPEVGDPEVVLCLDEFGPLNLQPHPGRQWAERGGEHQDPDRESRPRRRATYTRPHGVRHLFAAYDLARDKLYGHIKPKKTRTRFLEFCRYLRSLYPPTTRIAIVLDNFSPHLTTKKDTRVGDWAEANNVEFACTPTNSSWLNRIEAQFTALRYFTLDGTDHTSHKEQGSMIRRYIIWRNKHATDERLREVVNRANVA
;
A
#
# COMPACT_ATOMS: atom_id res chain seq x y z
N MET A 1 49.73 12.25 -32.04
CA MET A 1 50.76 11.58 -31.22
C MET A 1 51.21 12.57 -30.16
N ASP A 2 50.53 12.65 -29.01
CA ASP A 2 51.07 13.34 -27.79
C ASP A 2 50.23 13.15 -26.52
N ARG A 3 49.08 12.46 -26.60
CA ARG A 3 48.17 12.25 -25.47
C ARG A 3 48.79 11.55 -24.25
N VAL A 4 49.83 10.74 -24.44
CA VAL A 4 50.53 10.05 -23.34
C VAL A 4 51.46 11.00 -22.59
N ARG A 5 52.14 11.90 -23.30
CA ARG A 5 53.04 12.90 -22.69
C ARG A 5 52.27 13.91 -21.87
N ASP A 6 51.13 14.37 -22.41
CA ASP A 6 50.23 15.28 -21.70
C ASP A 6 49.64 14.67 -20.43
N VAL A 7 49.28 13.39 -20.46
CA VAL A 7 48.76 12.69 -19.26
C VAL A 7 49.84 12.55 -18.20
N ILE A 8 51.08 12.20 -18.57
CA ILE A 8 52.20 12.10 -17.64
C ILE A 8 52.54 13.48 -17.05
N HIS A 9 52.55 14.53 -17.87
CA HIS A 9 52.83 15.88 -17.39
C HIS A 9 51.73 16.38 -16.43
N ASN A 10 50.46 16.18 -16.77
CA ASN A 10 49.33 16.55 -15.91
C ASN A 10 49.31 15.73 -14.61
N PHE A 11 49.66 14.44 -14.66
CA PHE A 11 49.77 13.60 -13.45
C PHE A 11 50.90 14.06 -12.53
N ASN A 12 52.05 14.44 -13.09
CA ASN A 12 53.17 14.94 -12.29
C ASN A 12 52.88 16.31 -11.64
N ALA A 13 51.99 17.12 -12.23
CA ALA A 13 51.62 18.43 -11.71
C ALA A 13 50.42 18.38 -10.74
N ASP A 14 49.34 17.66 -11.10
CA ASP A 14 48.05 17.68 -10.40
C ASP A 14 47.76 16.35 -9.64
N GLY A 15 48.69 15.39 -9.65
CA GLY A 15 48.53 14.07 -9.02
C GLY A 15 47.38 13.24 -9.61
N PHE A 16 46.77 12.38 -8.79
CA PHE A 16 45.62 11.55 -9.21
C PHE A 16 44.42 12.37 -9.71
N GLY A 17 44.32 13.66 -9.37
CA GLY A 17 43.30 14.58 -9.89
C GLY A 17 43.32 14.72 -11.41
N ALA A 18 44.48 14.53 -12.06
CA ALA A 18 44.65 14.60 -13.51
C ALA A 18 44.03 13.41 -14.26
N LEU A 19 43.81 12.28 -13.57
CA LEU A 19 43.24 11.08 -14.15
C LEU A 19 41.70 11.17 -14.26
N TYR A 20 41.08 12.12 -13.54
CA TYR A 20 39.67 12.40 -13.66
C TYR A 20 39.43 13.39 -14.81
N PRO A 21 38.48 13.12 -15.72
CA PRO A 21 38.15 14.05 -16.78
C PRO A 21 37.76 15.41 -16.18
N LYS A 22 38.48 16.48 -16.53
CA LYS A 22 38.08 17.86 -16.22
C LYS A 22 36.81 18.16 -17.02
N TYR A 23 35.64 17.89 -16.43
CA TYR A 23 34.34 17.97 -17.09
C TYR A 23 34.08 19.41 -17.57
N LYS A 24 34.18 19.65 -18.88
CA LYS A 24 34.05 20.99 -19.51
C LYS A 24 32.59 21.43 -19.70
N GLY A 25 31.72 21.13 -18.73
CA GLY A 25 30.31 21.50 -18.77
C GLY A 25 29.50 20.71 -19.79
N GLY A 26 28.28 20.34 -19.41
CA GLY A 26 27.32 19.76 -20.34
C GLY A 26 26.73 20.83 -21.27
N ARG A 27 25.88 20.40 -22.22
CA ARG A 27 25.05 21.31 -23.03
C ARG A 27 24.34 22.30 -22.09
N PRO A 28 24.32 23.61 -22.41
CA PRO A 28 23.62 24.61 -21.61
C PRO A 28 22.19 24.16 -21.32
N LYS A 29 21.69 24.44 -20.11
CA LYS A 29 20.30 24.10 -19.76
C LYS A 29 19.37 24.81 -20.76
N THR A 30 18.57 24.03 -21.48
CA THR A 30 17.69 24.54 -22.53
C THR A 30 16.56 25.43 -21.99
N PHE A 31 16.19 25.26 -20.72
CA PHE A 31 15.10 26.01 -20.08
C PHE A 31 15.63 26.90 -18.96
N THR A 32 15.23 28.16 -19.01
CA THR A 32 15.46 29.19 -18.01
C THR A 32 14.72 28.88 -16.70
N LEU A 33 15.12 29.51 -15.61
CA LEU A 33 14.44 29.36 -14.31
C LEU A 33 12.97 29.80 -14.33
N PRO A 34 12.58 30.92 -14.99
CA PRO A 34 11.18 31.29 -15.17
C PRO A 34 10.35 30.22 -15.87
N GLU A 35 10.85 29.67 -16.99
CA GLU A 35 10.15 28.62 -17.74
C GLU A 35 9.97 27.37 -16.89
N ARG A 36 11.02 26.92 -16.18
CA ARG A 36 10.93 25.77 -15.25
C ARG A 36 9.86 25.96 -14.18
N ARG A 37 9.74 27.17 -13.61
CA ARG A 37 8.72 27.50 -12.59
C ARG A 37 7.32 27.45 -13.18
N GLU A 38 7.13 27.98 -14.39
CA GLU A 38 5.82 27.99 -15.03
C GLU A 38 5.40 26.59 -15.48
N ILE A 39 6.33 25.80 -16.07
CA ILE A 39 6.12 24.38 -16.37
C ILE A 39 5.69 23.61 -15.13
N LYS A 40 6.38 23.81 -13.99
CA LYS A 40 6.05 23.17 -12.72
C LYS A 40 4.67 23.58 -12.20
N LYS A 41 4.32 24.86 -12.31
CA LYS A 41 3.02 25.39 -11.89
C LYS A 41 1.89 24.77 -12.71
N ILE A 42 2.02 24.76 -14.05
CA ILE A 42 1.04 24.16 -14.95
C ILE A 42 0.94 22.65 -14.72
N ALA A 43 2.06 21.94 -14.58
CA ALA A 43 2.06 20.50 -14.32
C ALA A 43 1.31 20.10 -13.03
N ARG A 44 1.25 20.99 -12.02
CA ARG A 44 0.54 20.77 -10.75
C ARG A 44 -0.93 21.17 -10.76
N SER A 45 -1.35 21.95 -11.75
CA SER A 45 -2.76 22.32 -11.96
C SER A 45 -3.51 21.21 -12.69
N ARG A 46 -4.85 21.29 -12.71
CA ARG A 46 -5.66 20.34 -13.50
C ARG A 46 -5.90 20.88 -14.91
N PRO A 47 -5.91 20.05 -15.97
CA PRO A 47 -6.18 20.57 -17.31
C PRO A 47 -7.54 21.31 -17.42
N VAL A 48 -8.54 20.92 -16.62
CA VAL A 48 -9.84 21.64 -16.54
C VAL A 48 -9.72 23.08 -16.04
N GLU A 49 -8.71 23.40 -15.23
CA GLU A 49 -8.45 24.77 -14.76
C GLU A 49 -7.94 25.66 -15.91
N HIS A 50 -7.49 25.05 -17.01
CA HIS A 50 -7.08 25.69 -18.26
C HIS A 50 -8.13 25.53 -19.37
N GLY A 51 -9.38 25.22 -19.01
CA GLY A 51 -10.47 25.07 -19.98
C GLY A 51 -10.39 23.83 -20.88
N LEU A 52 -9.48 22.89 -20.60
CA LEU A 52 -9.33 21.68 -21.39
C LEU A 52 -10.35 20.60 -20.98
N PRO A 53 -10.85 19.78 -21.93
CA PRO A 53 -11.88 18.76 -21.67
C PRO A 53 -11.33 17.48 -21.02
N PHE A 54 -10.19 17.55 -20.32
CA PHE A 54 -9.52 16.39 -19.71
C PHE A 54 -9.21 16.62 -18.23
N SER A 55 -9.25 15.56 -17.43
CA SER A 55 -8.96 15.63 -15.99
C SER A 55 -7.50 15.35 -15.61
N ILE A 56 -6.67 14.91 -16.56
CA ILE A 56 -5.31 14.40 -16.30
C ILE A 56 -4.32 14.91 -17.36
N TRP A 57 -3.16 15.38 -16.90
CA TRP A 57 -1.99 15.62 -17.74
C TRP A 57 -1.28 14.32 -18.09
N SER A 58 -1.21 13.96 -19.36
CA SER A 58 -0.12 13.11 -19.86
C SER A 58 1.08 13.98 -20.22
N LEU A 59 2.29 13.41 -20.30
CA LEU A 59 3.47 14.16 -20.75
C LEU A 59 3.23 14.79 -22.13
N ALA A 60 2.55 14.09 -23.04
CA ALA A 60 2.23 14.61 -24.36
C ALA A 60 1.25 15.79 -24.31
N LYS A 61 0.17 15.68 -23.52
CA LYS A 61 -0.81 16.77 -23.38
C LYS A 61 -0.20 18.00 -22.73
N LEU A 62 0.64 17.79 -21.71
CA LEU A 62 1.32 18.86 -21.02
C LEU A 62 2.34 19.54 -21.95
N ALA A 63 3.16 18.78 -22.68
CA ALA A 63 4.10 19.34 -23.66
C ALA A 63 3.38 20.15 -24.74
N ALA A 64 2.32 19.60 -25.34
CA ALA A 64 1.53 20.29 -26.35
C ALA A 64 0.91 21.60 -25.82
N PHE A 65 0.39 21.57 -24.59
CA PHE A 65 -0.18 22.75 -23.95
C PHE A 65 0.87 23.82 -23.65
N LEU A 66 2.05 23.43 -23.14
CA LEU A 66 3.14 24.36 -22.84
C LEU A 66 3.65 25.08 -24.11
N VAL A 67 3.69 24.38 -25.25
CA VAL A 67 4.05 24.99 -26.53
C VAL A 67 2.91 25.89 -27.04
N ALA A 68 1.66 25.44 -26.97
CA ALA A 68 0.51 26.22 -27.43
C ALA A 68 0.31 27.54 -26.65
N GLU A 69 0.57 27.53 -25.35
CA GLU A 69 0.53 28.73 -24.49
C GLU A 69 1.81 29.58 -24.56
N GLY A 70 2.80 29.19 -25.38
CA GLY A 70 4.05 29.93 -25.54
C GLY A 70 4.95 29.92 -24.30
N VAL A 71 4.79 28.93 -23.41
CA VAL A 71 5.66 28.77 -22.23
C VAL A 71 7.05 28.30 -22.62
N VAL A 72 7.15 27.51 -23.69
CA VAL A 72 8.39 27.06 -24.32
C VAL A 72 8.19 26.94 -25.83
N ASP A 73 9.24 27.17 -26.62
CA ASP A 73 9.17 27.00 -28.08
C ASP A 73 9.02 25.53 -28.50
N ASP A 74 9.76 24.63 -27.84
CA ASP A 74 9.68 23.18 -28.04
C ASP A 74 10.14 22.43 -26.79
N ILE A 75 9.52 21.26 -26.54
CA ILE A 75 9.96 20.36 -25.48
C ILE A 75 9.62 18.90 -25.79
N SER A 76 10.63 18.04 -25.78
CA SER A 76 10.42 16.60 -25.91
C SER A 76 9.78 16.00 -24.65
N HIS A 77 9.00 14.92 -24.80
CA HIS A 77 8.38 14.23 -23.67
C HIS A 77 9.41 13.76 -22.63
N GLU A 78 10.58 13.31 -23.09
CA GLU A 78 11.66 12.86 -22.22
C GLU A 78 12.32 14.04 -21.49
N GLY A 79 12.51 15.17 -22.18
CA GLY A 79 12.99 16.41 -21.56
C GLY A 79 12.04 16.92 -20.46
N LEU A 80 10.74 16.94 -20.74
CA LEU A 80 9.71 17.29 -19.77
C LEU A 80 9.70 16.31 -18.57
N ARG A 81 9.83 15.01 -18.82
CA ARG A 81 9.88 13.99 -17.76
C ARG A 81 11.07 14.19 -16.81
N ILE A 82 12.26 14.45 -17.36
CA ILE A 82 13.47 14.70 -16.58
C ILE A 82 13.31 16.00 -15.79
N LEU A 83 12.86 17.08 -16.44
CA LEU A 83 12.63 18.38 -15.80
C LEU A 83 11.68 18.26 -14.62
N LEU A 84 10.53 17.60 -14.79
CA LEU A 84 9.57 17.41 -13.70
C LEU A 84 10.19 16.63 -12.53
N ARG A 85 11.00 15.60 -12.81
CA ARG A 85 11.70 14.85 -11.76
C ARG A 85 12.71 15.72 -11.00
N GLU A 86 13.51 16.51 -11.70
CA GLU A 86 14.44 17.46 -11.08
C GLU A 86 13.71 18.48 -10.21
N GLU A 87 12.50 18.89 -10.62
CA GLU A 87 11.64 19.80 -9.88
C GLU A 87 10.86 19.13 -8.73
N GLY A 88 11.06 17.84 -8.48
CA GLY A 88 10.36 17.07 -7.45
C GLY A 88 8.89 16.77 -7.79
N VAL A 89 8.49 16.90 -9.06
CA VAL A 89 7.16 16.58 -9.55
C VAL A 89 7.15 15.18 -10.16
N SER A 90 6.23 14.34 -9.70
CA SER A 90 6.02 13.00 -10.25
C SER A 90 4.54 12.77 -10.54
N PHE A 91 4.26 11.87 -11.47
CA PHE A 91 2.89 11.48 -11.78
C PHE A 91 2.36 10.57 -10.66
N GLN A 92 1.45 11.11 -9.84
CA GLN A 92 0.90 10.41 -8.68
C GLN A 92 -0.60 10.20 -8.82
N ARG A 93 -1.10 9.14 -8.18
CA ARG A 93 -2.54 8.91 -8.08
C ARG A 93 -3.13 9.92 -7.10
N VAL A 94 -4.16 10.65 -7.53
CA VAL A 94 -4.95 11.51 -6.65
C VAL A 94 -5.70 10.64 -5.64
N LYS A 95 -5.55 10.94 -4.35
CA LYS A 95 -6.23 10.24 -3.24
C LYS A 95 -7.48 11.00 -2.85
N THR A 96 -8.53 10.29 -2.44
CA THR A 96 -9.68 10.88 -1.79
C THR A 96 -9.42 10.92 -0.28
N TRP A 97 -9.67 12.06 0.36
CA TRP A 97 -9.61 12.18 1.82
C TRP A 97 -11.03 12.15 2.40
N LYS A 98 -11.19 11.46 3.53
CA LYS A 98 -12.45 11.45 4.28
C LYS A 98 -12.20 12.09 5.64
N THR A 99 -12.99 13.11 5.97
CA THR A 99 -13.02 13.65 7.33
C THR A 99 -14.01 12.85 8.17
N SER A 100 -13.58 12.39 9.34
CA SER A 100 -14.48 11.73 10.30
C SER A 100 -15.49 12.75 10.85
N ARG A 101 -16.73 12.30 11.06
CA ARG A 101 -17.77 13.06 11.79
C ARG A 101 -18.10 12.42 13.13
N ASP A 102 -17.21 11.56 13.63
CA ASP A 102 -17.41 10.84 14.88
C ASP A 102 -17.26 11.82 16.05
N PRO A 103 -18.28 11.98 16.91
CA PRO A 103 -18.20 12.89 18.05
C PRO A 103 -17.09 12.48 19.03
N ASP A 104 -16.77 11.19 19.10
CA ASP A 104 -15.75 10.64 19.99
C ASP A 104 -14.39 10.46 19.28
N HIS A 105 -14.20 11.12 18.12
CA HIS A 105 -13.01 10.92 17.28
C HIS A 105 -11.71 11.06 18.07
N ALA A 106 -11.57 12.14 18.84
CA ALA A 106 -10.35 12.42 19.59
C ALA A 106 -10.08 11.34 20.66
N ALA A 107 -11.11 10.95 21.42
CA ALA A 107 -10.97 9.95 22.47
C ALA A 107 -10.64 8.56 21.92
N LYS A 108 -11.36 8.10 20.88
CA LYS A 108 -11.09 6.81 20.22
C LYS A 108 -9.70 6.77 19.60
N LYS A 109 -9.32 7.85 18.90
CA LYS A 109 -7.98 7.97 18.31
C LYS A 109 -6.90 7.89 19.38
N ALA A 110 -7.03 8.66 20.47
CA ALA A 110 -6.07 8.66 21.57
C ALA A 110 -5.94 7.27 22.22
N ARG A 111 -7.05 6.54 22.43
CA ARG A 111 -6.97 5.18 22.98
C ARG A 111 -6.24 4.23 22.02
N VAL A 112 -6.54 4.26 20.72
CA VAL A 112 -5.84 3.42 19.74
C VAL A 112 -4.35 3.76 19.65
N GLU A 113 -3.99 5.04 19.64
CA GLU A 113 -2.58 5.48 19.66
C GLU A 113 -1.86 5.02 20.92
N HIS A 114 -2.49 5.11 22.08
CA HIS A 114 -1.93 4.62 23.33
C HIS A 114 -1.73 3.09 23.34
N LEU A 115 -2.70 2.32 22.83
CA LEU A 115 -2.55 0.86 22.67
C LEU A 115 -1.37 0.51 21.76
N TYR A 116 -1.14 1.30 20.72
CA TYR A 116 0.01 1.13 19.85
C TYR A 116 1.33 1.50 20.53
N ALA A 117 1.37 2.59 21.30
CA ALA A 117 2.53 2.94 22.09
C ALA A 117 2.89 1.83 23.10
N ILE A 118 1.88 1.17 23.72
CA ILE A 118 2.09 -0.03 24.55
C ILE A 118 2.72 -1.15 23.72
N ALA A 119 2.13 -1.47 22.57
CA ALA A 119 2.59 -2.57 21.73
C ALA A 119 4.00 -2.36 21.18
N ASP A 120 4.38 -1.11 20.90
CA ASP A 120 5.69 -0.73 20.39
C ASP A 120 6.72 -0.55 21.53
N GLY A 121 6.31 -0.65 22.80
CA GLY A 121 7.17 -0.47 23.97
C GLY A 121 7.58 0.99 24.22
N GLU A 122 6.87 1.95 23.63
CA GLU A 122 7.11 3.38 23.80
C GLU A 122 6.61 3.90 25.16
N VAL A 123 5.66 3.18 25.78
CA VAL A 123 5.15 3.46 27.12
C VAL A 123 5.13 2.19 27.97
N VAL A 124 5.32 2.35 29.28
CA VAL A 124 5.16 1.26 30.24
C VAL A 124 3.66 1.07 30.52
N PRO A 125 3.08 -0.12 30.33
CA PRO A 125 1.67 -0.37 30.61
C PRO A 125 1.34 -0.15 32.09
N GLU A 126 0.22 0.49 32.39
CA GLU A 126 -0.27 0.66 33.76
C GLU A 126 -1.09 -0.56 34.22
N VAL A 127 -1.44 -0.58 35.51
CA VAL A 127 -2.31 -1.62 36.06
C VAL A 127 -3.68 -1.56 35.35
N GLY A 128 -4.04 -2.63 34.66
CA GLY A 128 -5.29 -2.73 33.91
C GLY A 128 -5.16 -2.42 32.42
N ASP A 129 -3.97 -2.06 31.93
CA ASP A 129 -3.71 -2.01 30.50
C ASP A 129 -3.55 -3.41 29.89
N PRO A 130 -3.82 -3.55 28.57
CA PRO A 130 -3.66 -4.81 27.89
C PRO A 130 -2.18 -5.19 27.73
N GLU A 131 -1.89 -6.47 27.95
CA GLU A 131 -0.57 -7.06 27.68
C GLU A 131 -0.40 -7.40 26.20
N VAL A 132 -1.51 -7.53 25.47
CA VAL A 132 -1.56 -7.98 24.08
C VAL A 132 -2.45 -7.05 23.29
N VAL A 133 -1.94 -6.57 22.16
CA VAL A 133 -2.68 -5.74 21.21
C VAL A 133 -2.79 -6.44 19.87
N LEU A 134 -4.03 -6.69 19.45
CA LEU A 134 -4.38 -7.28 18.17
C LEU A 134 -5.08 -6.23 17.30
N CYS A 135 -4.73 -6.16 16.01
CA CYS A 135 -5.47 -5.40 15.02
C CYS A 135 -6.36 -6.35 14.22
N LEU A 136 -7.68 -6.19 14.26
CA LEU A 136 -8.63 -7.07 13.59
C LEU A 136 -9.39 -6.27 12.52
N ASP A 137 -9.53 -6.89 11.35
CA ASP A 137 -10.41 -6.38 10.29
C ASP A 137 -10.82 -7.55 9.38
N GLU A 138 -11.73 -7.31 8.44
CA GLU A 138 -12.17 -8.31 7.50
C GLU A 138 -11.93 -7.93 6.04
N PHE A 139 -11.07 -8.71 5.40
CA PHE A 139 -10.72 -8.57 4.01
C PHE A 139 -11.77 -9.21 3.08
N GLY A 140 -12.22 -8.43 2.10
CA GLY A 140 -13.11 -8.90 1.05
C GLY A 140 -13.93 -7.78 0.41
N PRO A 141 -14.91 -8.13 -0.45
CA PRO A 141 -15.33 -9.48 -0.79
C PRO A 141 -14.28 -10.28 -1.56
N LEU A 142 -14.05 -11.52 -1.15
CA LEU A 142 -13.26 -12.51 -1.89
C LEU A 142 -14.14 -13.10 -2.99
N ASN A 143 -14.04 -12.53 -4.19
CA ASN A 143 -14.72 -12.99 -5.39
C ASN A 143 -13.83 -13.97 -6.16
N LEU A 144 -14.45 -14.94 -6.84
CA LEU A 144 -13.79 -15.75 -7.86
C LEU A 144 -13.86 -15.01 -9.19
N GLN A 145 -13.02 -13.99 -9.32
CA GLN A 145 -12.86 -13.26 -10.56
C GLN A 145 -11.38 -13.23 -10.97
N PRO A 146 -11.08 -13.11 -12.26
CA PRO A 146 -9.71 -12.88 -12.72
C PRO A 146 -9.17 -11.59 -12.12
N HIS A 147 -8.00 -11.67 -11.50
CA HIS A 147 -7.27 -10.53 -10.98
C HIS A 147 -6.10 -10.20 -11.92
N PRO A 148 -5.96 -8.94 -12.37
CA PRO A 148 -4.76 -8.53 -13.07
C PRO A 148 -3.56 -8.67 -12.13
N GLY A 149 -2.38 -8.92 -12.71
CA GLY A 149 -1.16 -9.07 -11.94
C GLY A 149 0.08 -8.94 -12.80
N ARG A 150 1.21 -9.32 -12.24
CA ARG A 150 2.51 -9.23 -12.88
C ARG A 150 3.13 -10.63 -12.93
N GLN A 151 3.70 -10.97 -14.06
CA GLN A 151 4.45 -12.20 -14.25
C GLN A 151 5.62 -11.92 -15.20
N TRP A 152 6.71 -12.65 -15.01
CA TRP A 152 7.78 -12.68 -16.01
C TRP A 152 7.22 -13.29 -17.29
N ALA A 153 7.50 -12.63 -18.41
CA ALA A 153 7.12 -13.08 -19.72
C ALA A 153 8.17 -12.55 -20.70
N GLU A 154 8.41 -13.31 -21.77
CA GLU A 154 9.24 -12.85 -22.86
C GLU A 154 8.73 -11.52 -23.41
N ARG A 155 9.66 -10.70 -23.92
CA ARG A 155 9.30 -9.46 -24.61
C ARG A 155 8.41 -9.80 -25.82
N GLY A 156 7.37 -8.99 -26.05
CA GLY A 156 6.62 -9.00 -27.30
C GLY A 156 7.30 -8.09 -28.32
N GLY A 157 7.15 -8.38 -29.62
CA GLY A 157 7.73 -7.58 -30.71
C GLY A 157 7.77 -8.33 -32.05
N GLU A 158 8.20 -7.65 -33.12
CA GLU A 158 8.22 -8.19 -34.50
C GLU A 158 9.19 -9.36 -34.69
N HIS A 159 10.17 -9.54 -33.80
CA HIS A 159 11.10 -10.67 -33.80
C HIS A 159 10.66 -11.73 -32.78
N GLN A 160 9.50 -12.34 -33.01
CA GLN A 160 9.04 -13.48 -32.22
C GLN A 160 9.39 -14.79 -32.93
N ASP A 161 9.93 -15.74 -32.17
CA ASP A 161 9.98 -17.13 -32.57
C ASP A 161 8.55 -17.61 -32.87
N PRO A 162 8.26 -18.08 -34.10
CA PRO A 162 6.92 -18.54 -34.48
C PRO A 162 6.42 -19.73 -33.66
N ASP A 163 7.32 -20.52 -33.06
CA ASP A 163 6.96 -21.70 -32.27
C ASP A 163 6.77 -21.40 -30.77
N ARG A 164 6.91 -20.13 -30.35
CA ARG A 164 6.77 -19.79 -28.93
C ARG A 164 5.33 -19.89 -28.44
N GLU A 165 5.17 -20.35 -27.20
CA GLU A 165 3.88 -20.27 -26.52
C GLU A 165 3.47 -18.81 -26.27
N SER A 166 2.25 -18.46 -26.69
CA SER A 166 1.67 -17.16 -26.41
C SER A 166 1.56 -16.90 -24.92
N ARG A 167 1.80 -15.65 -24.50
CA ARG A 167 1.61 -15.24 -23.10
C ARG A 167 0.20 -15.63 -22.62
N PRO A 168 0.07 -16.43 -21.55
CA PRO A 168 -1.23 -16.85 -21.05
C PRO A 168 -2.10 -15.62 -20.74
N ARG A 169 -3.22 -15.48 -21.45
CA ARG A 169 -4.24 -14.46 -21.18
C ARG A 169 -5.28 -15.07 -20.25
N ARG A 170 -5.65 -14.33 -19.21
CA ARG A 170 -6.72 -14.75 -18.29
C ARG A 170 -8.07 -14.38 -18.88
N ARG A 171 -9.11 -15.09 -18.43
CA ARG A 171 -10.50 -14.79 -18.78
C ARG A 171 -10.80 -13.30 -18.54
N ALA A 172 -11.55 -12.68 -19.46
CA ALA A 172 -12.06 -11.32 -19.29
C ALA A 172 -13.47 -11.29 -18.66
N THR A 173 -14.14 -12.44 -18.60
CA THR A 173 -15.51 -12.57 -18.08
C THR A 173 -15.55 -12.51 -16.55
N TYR A 174 -16.23 -11.48 -16.02
CA TYR A 174 -16.41 -11.19 -14.60
C TYR A 174 -17.69 -11.80 -14.00
N THR A 175 -18.19 -12.91 -14.54
CA THR A 175 -19.37 -13.57 -13.97
C THR A 175 -19.05 -14.06 -12.56
N ARG A 176 -19.94 -13.79 -11.59
CA ARG A 176 -19.76 -14.14 -10.17
C ARG A 176 -20.76 -15.22 -9.70
N PRO A 177 -20.78 -16.42 -10.30
CA PRO A 177 -21.82 -17.41 -10.03
C PRO A 177 -21.72 -18.07 -8.65
N HIS A 178 -20.56 -18.00 -7.97
CA HIS A 178 -20.28 -18.77 -6.76
C HIS A 178 -20.36 -17.96 -5.45
N GLY A 179 -20.98 -16.78 -5.51
CA GLY A 179 -21.04 -15.85 -4.38
C GLY A 179 -19.65 -15.42 -3.88
N VAL A 180 -19.60 -14.87 -2.67
CA VAL A 180 -18.38 -14.30 -2.10
C VAL A 180 -17.97 -15.00 -0.81
N ARG A 181 -16.71 -14.81 -0.41
CA ARG A 181 -16.21 -15.13 0.92
C ARG A 181 -15.64 -13.88 1.58
N HIS A 182 -15.42 -13.96 2.88
CA HIS A 182 -14.80 -12.91 3.68
C HIS A 182 -13.74 -13.52 4.56
N LEU A 183 -12.56 -12.92 4.60
CA LEU A 183 -11.51 -13.31 5.52
C LEU A 183 -11.62 -12.43 6.75
N PHE A 184 -11.97 -13.00 7.90
CA PHE A 184 -11.71 -12.38 9.20
C PHE A 184 -10.23 -12.58 9.50
N ALA A 185 -9.50 -11.52 9.80
CA ALA A 185 -8.08 -11.62 10.11
C ALA A 185 -7.71 -10.76 11.32
N ALA A 186 -6.66 -11.17 12.01
CA ALA A 186 -6.08 -10.43 13.12
C ALA A 186 -4.57 -10.41 13.01
N TYR A 187 -3.96 -9.26 13.25
CA TYR A 187 -2.53 -9.05 13.30
C TYR A 187 -2.11 -8.80 14.74
N ASP A 188 -1.33 -9.72 15.29
CA ASP A 188 -0.72 -9.65 16.61
C ASP A 188 0.54 -8.80 16.54
N LEU A 189 0.50 -7.62 17.16
CA LEU A 189 1.58 -6.64 17.11
C LEU A 189 2.80 -7.13 17.89
N ALA A 190 2.59 -7.84 19.00
CA ALA A 190 3.67 -8.30 19.86
C ALA A 190 4.45 -9.46 19.24
N ARG A 191 3.77 -10.39 18.57
CA ARG A 191 4.41 -11.56 17.93
C ARG A 191 4.70 -11.40 16.45
N ASP A 192 4.28 -10.29 15.86
CA ASP A 192 4.33 -10.07 14.41
C ASP A 192 3.70 -11.26 13.65
N LYS A 193 2.48 -11.64 14.04
CA LYS A 193 1.75 -12.80 13.48
C LYS A 193 0.40 -12.41 12.92
N LEU A 194 0.12 -12.88 11.70
CA LEU A 194 -1.18 -12.76 11.05
C LEU A 194 -1.99 -14.05 11.25
N TYR A 195 -3.25 -13.91 11.62
CA TYR A 195 -4.22 -14.98 11.78
C TYR A 195 -5.39 -14.73 10.84
N GLY A 196 -6.05 -15.79 10.34
CA GLY A 196 -7.13 -15.58 9.38
C GLY A 196 -8.09 -16.76 9.19
N HIS A 197 -9.39 -16.49 9.30
CA HIS A 197 -10.48 -17.43 9.06
C HIS A 197 -11.40 -16.95 7.93
N ILE A 198 -11.54 -17.79 6.89
CA ILE A 198 -12.45 -17.51 5.78
C ILE A 198 -13.87 -17.97 6.13
N LYS A 199 -14.84 -17.07 6.01
CA LYS A 199 -16.25 -17.28 6.33
C LYS A 199 -17.15 -16.94 5.14
N PRO A 200 -18.32 -17.59 4.99
CA PRO A 200 -19.28 -17.27 3.92
C PRO A 200 -19.98 -15.91 4.08
N LYS A 201 -20.12 -15.41 5.32
CA LYS A 201 -20.84 -14.18 5.64
C LYS A 201 -20.12 -13.43 6.76
N LYS A 202 -20.19 -12.09 6.75
CA LYS A 202 -19.75 -11.23 7.85
C LYS A 202 -20.91 -11.01 8.82
N THR A 203 -21.02 -11.85 9.85
CA THR A 203 -22.06 -11.72 10.87
C THR A 203 -21.44 -11.66 12.26
N ARG A 204 -22.18 -11.09 13.23
CA ARG A 204 -21.74 -11.00 14.64
C ARG A 204 -21.37 -12.37 15.22
N THR A 205 -22.12 -13.42 14.87
CA THR A 205 -21.79 -14.79 15.29
C THR A 205 -20.44 -15.24 14.74
N ARG A 206 -20.16 -14.99 13.45
CA ARG A 206 -18.87 -15.36 12.84
C ARG A 206 -17.71 -14.52 13.36
N PHE A 207 -17.96 -13.25 13.67
CA PHE A 207 -17.01 -12.38 14.36
C PHE A 207 -16.66 -12.93 15.75
N LEU A 208 -17.64 -13.28 16.58
CA LEU A 208 -17.39 -13.86 17.90
C LEU A 208 -16.72 -15.23 17.85
N GLU A 209 -17.04 -16.08 16.86
CA GLU A 209 -16.28 -17.31 16.63
C GLU A 209 -14.80 -17.03 16.40
N PHE A 210 -14.47 -15.98 15.66
CA PHE A 210 -13.07 -15.59 15.42
C PHE A 210 -12.43 -14.99 16.68
N CYS A 211 -13.15 -14.13 17.42
CA CYS A 211 -12.64 -13.58 18.67
C CYS A 211 -12.37 -14.66 19.72
N ARG A 212 -13.22 -15.69 19.83
CA ARG A 212 -12.99 -16.86 20.70
C ARG A 212 -11.73 -17.62 20.30
N TYR A 213 -11.51 -17.78 19.00
CA TYR A 213 -10.26 -18.36 18.52
C TYR A 213 -9.05 -17.51 18.95
N LEU A 214 -9.07 -16.20 18.72
CA LEU A 214 -7.97 -15.32 19.14
C LEU A 214 -7.73 -15.37 20.65
N ARG A 215 -8.82 -15.36 21.46
CA ARG A 215 -8.73 -15.49 22.91
C ARG A 215 -8.07 -16.79 23.34
N SER A 216 -8.36 -17.90 22.66
CA SER A 216 -7.78 -19.21 22.97
C SER A 216 -6.27 -19.30 22.75
N LEU A 217 -5.66 -18.34 22.05
CA LEU A 217 -4.21 -18.28 21.83
C LEU A 217 -3.42 -17.77 23.05
N TYR A 218 -4.11 -17.34 24.11
CA TYR A 218 -3.50 -16.74 25.30
C TYR A 218 -4.13 -17.28 26.59
N PRO A 219 -3.40 -17.28 27.72
CA PRO A 219 -3.97 -17.60 29.03
C PRO A 219 -5.19 -16.72 29.36
N PRO A 220 -6.25 -17.23 30.02
CA PRO A 220 -7.47 -16.48 30.37
C PRO A 220 -7.24 -15.20 31.20
N THR A 221 -6.14 -15.14 31.95
CA THR A 221 -5.76 -13.98 32.77
C THR A 221 -5.19 -12.83 31.95
N THR A 222 -4.60 -13.10 30.78
CA THR A 222 -3.98 -12.08 29.93
C THR A 222 -5.02 -11.09 29.41
N ARG A 223 -4.79 -9.80 29.62
CA ARG A 223 -5.67 -8.75 29.08
C ARG A 223 -5.34 -8.47 27.61
N ILE A 224 -6.35 -8.57 26.74
CA ILE A 224 -6.18 -8.38 25.30
C ILE A 224 -6.97 -7.16 24.85
N ALA A 225 -6.32 -6.21 24.16
CA ALA A 225 -7.02 -5.21 23.36
C ALA A 225 -7.08 -5.65 21.91
N ILE A 226 -8.26 -5.53 21.31
CA ILE A 226 -8.49 -5.74 19.89
C ILE A 226 -8.89 -4.39 19.31
N VAL A 227 -8.03 -3.84 18.45
CA VAL A 227 -8.30 -2.64 17.64
C VAL A 227 -9.03 -3.07 16.38
N LEU A 228 -10.17 -2.44 16.06
CA LEU A 228 -11.00 -2.80 14.91
C LEU A 228 -11.84 -1.61 14.42
N ASP A 229 -12.54 -1.76 13.29
CA ASP A 229 -13.45 -0.74 12.79
C ASP A 229 -14.81 -0.72 13.51
N ASN A 230 -15.56 0.38 13.41
CA ASN A 230 -16.85 0.54 14.08
C ASN A 230 -18.01 -0.19 13.32
N PHE A 231 -17.75 -1.33 12.69
CA PHE A 231 -18.74 -2.08 11.92
C PHE A 231 -19.78 -2.73 12.84
N SER A 232 -21.08 -2.61 12.51
CA SER A 232 -22.19 -2.98 13.40
C SER A 232 -22.09 -4.39 14.04
N PRO A 233 -21.71 -5.46 13.33
CA PRO A 233 -21.44 -6.77 13.91
C PRO A 233 -20.40 -6.81 15.03
N HIS A 234 -19.48 -5.85 15.08
CA HIS A 234 -18.48 -5.74 16.13
C HIS A 234 -18.99 -5.05 17.39
N LEU A 235 -20.20 -4.47 17.34
CA LEU A 235 -20.70 -3.61 18.40
C LEU A 235 -21.71 -4.34 19.27
N THR A 236 -21.61 -4.07 20.57
CA THR A 236 -22.71 -4.18 21.52
C THR A 236 -23.77 -3.16 21.12
N THR A 237 -25.01 -3.63 21.00
CA THR A 237 -26.15 -2.76 20.68
C THR A 237 -27.22 -2.95 21.75
N LYS A 238 -28.17 -2.01 21.84
CA LYS A 238 -29.33 -2.13 22.74
C LYS A 238 -30.11 -3.44 22.57
N LYS A 239 -30.10 -4.03 21.36
CA LYS A 239 -30.83 -5.25 21.01
C LYS A 239 -29.99 -6.53 21.13
N ASP A 240 -28.67 -6.39 21.15
CA ASP A 240 -27.75 -7.52 21.11
C ASP A 240 -26.45 -7.15 21.80
N THR A 241 -26.31 -7.59 23.05
CA THR A 241 -25.21 -7.25 23.96
C THR A 241 -24.06 -8.25 23.90
N ARG A 242 -24.23 -9.38 23.20
CA ARG A 242 -23.33 -10.54 23.25
C ARG A 242 -21.85 -10.26 23.00
N VAL A 243 -21.52 -9.18 22.27
CA VAL A 243 -20.14 -8.82 22.01
C VAL A 243 -19.49 -8.23 23.25
N GLY A 244 -20.17 -7.28 23.90
CA GLY A 244 -19.73 -6.68 25.16
C GLY A 244 -19.70 -7.70 26.28
N ASP A 245 -20.77 -8.49 26.44
CA ASP A 245 -20.85 -9.53 27.47
C ASP A 245 -19.71 -10.54 27.32
N TRP A 246 -19.39 -10.93 26.07
CA TRP A 246 -18.26 -11.82 25.81
C TRP A 246 -16.93 -11.14 26.11
N ALA A 247 -16.75 -9.87 25.74
CA ALA A 247 -15.50 -9.15 25.96
C ALA A 247 -15.18 -9.02 27.46
N GLU A 248 -16.17 -8.60 28.24
CA GLU A 248 -16.08 -8.47 29.70
C GLU A 248 -15.74 -9.81 30.35
N ALA A 249 -16.46 -10.88 29.99
CA ALA A 249 -16.23 -12.21 30.54
C ALA A 249 -14.89 -12.84 30.15
N ASN A 250 -14.15 -12.28 29.17
CA ASN A 250 -12.93 -12.88 28.62
C ASN A 250 -11.68 -12.00 28.79
N ASN A 251 -11.75 -10.93 29.60
CA ASN A 251 -10.67 -9.95 29.77
C ASN A 251 -10.20 -9.34 28.43
N VAL A 252 -11.17 -8.97 27.59
CA VAL A 252 -10.94 -8.37 26.27
C VAL A 252 -11.50 -6.96 26.24
N GLU A 253 -10.72 -6.05 25.69
CA GLU A 253 -11.13 -4.69 25.33
C GLU A 253 -11.28 -4.59 23.81
N PHE A 254 -12.41 -4.05 23.34
CA PHE A 254 -12.59 -3.69 21.94
C PHE A 254 -12.37 -2.19 21.76
N ALA A 255 -11.30 -1.81 21.08
CA ALA A 255 -10.96 -0.43 20.76
C ALA A 255 -11.37 -0.11 19.31
N CYS A 256 -12.53 0.51 19.14
CA CYS A 256 -13.02 0.88 17.82
C CYS A 256 -12.29 2.12 17.27
N THR A 257 -11.74 2.02 16.07
CA THR A 257 -11.23 3.17 15.33
C THR A 257 -12.36 4.18 15.04
N PRO A 258 -12.07 5.49 15.00
CA PRO A 258 -13.07 6.47 14.63
C PRO A 258 -13.66 6.19 13.24
N THR A 259 -14.92 6.57 13.04
CA THR A 259 -15.58 6.44 11.73
C THR A 259 -14.72 7.03 10.60
N ASN A 260 -14.63 6.37 9.44
CA ASN A 260 -13.77 6.77 8.31
C ASN A 260 -12.26 6.83 8.61
N SER A 261 -11.78 6.15 9.66
CA SER A 261 -10.36 6.15 10.05
C SER A 261 -9.73 4.75 9.98
N SER A 262 -10.08 3.96 8.96
CA SER A 262 -9.51 2.62 8.76
C SER A 262 -7.99 2.63 8.59
N TRP A 263 -7.43 3.74 8.11
CA TRP A 263 -5.97 3.98 8.03
C TRP A 263 -5.25 3.86 9.38
N LEU A 264 -5.99 4.02 10.50
CA LEU A 264 -5.43 3.83 11.84
C LEU A 264 -5.23 2.35 12.16
N ASN A 265 -5.96 1.43 11.52
CA ASN A 265 -5.89 0.01 11.81
C ASN A 265 -4.68 -0.63 11.12
N ARG A 266 -3.63 -0.98 11.89
CA ARG A 266 -2.34 -1.49 11.35
C ARG A 266 -2.44 -2.79 10.53
N ILE A 267 -3.55 -3.53 10.60
CA ILE A 267 -3.77 -4.71 9.75
C ILE A 267 -3.98 -4.35 8.27
N GLU A 268 -4.41 -3.14 7.93
CA GLU A 268 -4.69 -2.73 6.53
C GLU A 268 -3.45 -2.88 5.62
N ALA A 269 -2.26 -2.58 6.14
CA ALA A 269 -1.02 -2.80 5.41
C ALA A 269 -0.72 -4.29 5.15
N GLN A 270 -1.10 -5.16 6.08
CA GLN A 270 -1.00 -6.62 5.91
C GLN A 270 -1.95 -7.12 4.81
N PHE A 271 -3.13 -6.50 4.66
CA PHE A 271 -4.04 -6.81 3.56
C PHE A 271 -3.53 -6.36 2.19
N THR A 272 -2.80 -5.25 2.13
CA THR A 272 -2.11 -4.85 0.90
C THR A 272 -1.08 -5.91 0.48
N ALA A 273 -0.27 -6.39 1.42
CA ALA A 273 0.67 -7.48 1.17
C ALA A 273 -0.03 -8.79 0.77
N LEU A 274 -1.09 -9.18 1.49
CA LEU A 274 -1.88 -10.37 1.17
C LEU A 274 -2.43 -10.32 -0.25
N ARG A 275 -3.01 -9.20 -0.67
CA ARG A 275 -3.51 -9.03 -2.04
C ARG A 275 -2.38 -9.20 -3.06
N TYR A 276 -1.26 -8.51 -2.84
CA TYR A 276 -0.10 -8.54 -3.73
C TYR A 276 0.47 -9.95 -3.91
N PHE A 277 0.64 -10.71 -2.83
CA PHE A 277 1.29 -12.03 -2.88
C PHE A 277 0.32 -13.17 -3.24
N THR A 278 -0.99 -13.00 -3.03
CA THR A 278 -1.94 -14.13 -3.12
C THR A 278 -3.06 -13.98 -4.14
N LEU A 279 -3.46 -12.75 -4.47
CA LEU A 279 -4.64 -12.51 -5.31
C LEU A 279 -4.28 -11.86 -6.63
N ASP A 280 -3.31 -10.94 -6.64
CA ASP A 280 -2.89 -10.29 -7.86
C ASP A 280 -2.33 -11.33 -8.85
N GLY A 281 -2.87 -11.33 -10.06
CA GLY A 281 -2.49 -12.28 -11.09
C GLY A 281 -3.02 -13.69 -10.87
N THR A 282 -4.14 -13.89 -10.18
CA THR A 282 -4.81 -15.20 -10.07
C THR A 282 -6.17 -15.23 -10.78
N ASP A 283 -6.67 -16.44 -11.05
CA ASP A 283 -8.00 -16.70 -11.61
C ASP A 283 -8.49 -18.03 -11.03
N HIS A 284 -8.82 -18.00 -9.74
CA HIS A 284 -9.20 -19.20 -9.01
C HIS A 284 -10.55 -19.71 -9.46
N THR A 285 -10.64 -21.03 -9.64
CA THR A 285 -11.86 -21.71 -10.08
C THR A 285 -12.81 -22.01 -8.92
N SER A 286 -12.31 -22.02 -7.68
CA SER A 286 -13.10 -22.30 -6.50
C SER A 286 -12.65 -21.53 -5.26
N HIS A 287 -13.58 -21.33 -4.32
CA HIS A 287 -13.29 -20.74 -3.00
C HIS A 287 -12.32 -21.59 -2.17
N LYS A 288 -12.28 -22.91 -2.42
CA LYS A 288 -11.34 -23.82 -1.76
C LYS A 288 -9.91 -23.52 -2.21
N GLU A 289 -9.70 -23.31 -3.51
CA GLU A 289 -8.41 -22.98 -4.10
C GLU A 289 -7.90 -21.63 -3.59
N GLN A 290 -8.73 -20.57 -3.72
CA GLN A 290 -8.39 -19.23 -3.22
C GLN A 290 -8.10 -19.26 -1.71
N GLY A 291 -8.93 -19.97 -0.93
CA GLY A 291 -8.75 -20.07 0.51
C GLY A 291 -7.50 -20.86 0.91
N SER A 292 -7.13 -21.90 0.16
CA SER A 292 -5.88 -22.63 0.36
C SER A 292 -4.66 -21.74 0.14
N MET A 293 -4.66 -20.93 -0.93
CA MET A 293 -3.57 -19.99 -1.22
C MET A 293 -3.41 -18.94 -0.12
N ILE A 294 -4.51 -18.33 0.34
CA ILE A 294 -4.50 -17.38 1.46
C ILE A 294 -3.91 -18.02 2.72
N ARG A 295 -4.33 -19.24 3.08
CA ARG A 295 -3.78 -19.94 4.26
C ARG A 295 -2.29 -20.23 4.14
N ARG A 296 -1.82 -20.70 2.98
CA ARG A 296 -0.39 -20.94 2.73
C ARG A 296 0.41 -19.66 2.84
N TYR A 297 -0.11 -18.54 2.34
CA TYR A 297 0.54 -17.24 2.50
C TYR A 297 0.61 -16.81 3.96
N ILE A 298 -0.46 -16.92 4.74
CA ILE A 298 -0.42 -16.56 6.17
C ILE A 298 0.67 -17.36 6.89
N ILE A 299 0.76 -18.67 6.62
CA ILE A 299 1.82 -19.53 7.17
C ILE A 299 3.21 -19.06 6.71
N TRP A 300 3.38 -18.76 5.42
CA TRP A 300 4.64 -18.27 4.87
C TRP A 300 5.04 -16.92 5.50
N ARG A 301 4.13 -15.94 5.52
CA ARG A 301 4.32 -14.60 6.11
C ARG A 301 4.76 -14.69 7.57
N ASN A 302 4.10 -15.54 8.37
CA ASN A 302 4.43 -15.71 9.78
C ASN A 302 5.81 -16.37 10.00
N LYS A 303 6.36 -17.06 8.98
CA LYS A 303 7.73 -17.63 9.01
C LYS A 303 8.78 -16.68 8.41
N HIS A 304 8.34 -15.62 7.71
CA HIS A 304 9.21 -14.74 6.91
C HIS A 304 8.94 -13.26 7.23
N ALA A 305 8.65 -12.92 8.48
CA ALA A 305 8.42 -11.55 8.95
C ALA A 305 9.59 -10.58 8.63
N THR A 306 10.80 -11.12 8.47
CA THR A 306 12.00 -10.37 8.13
C THR A 306 12.27 -10.24 6.62
N ASP A 307 11.43 -10.83 5.76
CA ASP A 307 11.57 -10.76 4.31
C ASP A 307 11.54 -9.31 3.83
N GLU A 308 12.57 -8.90 3.09
CA GLU A 308 12.76 -7.52 2.64
C GLU A 308 11.60 -7.07 1.75
N ARG A 309 11.16 -7.95 0.83
CA ARG A 309 10.10 -7.61 -0.11
C ARG A 309 8.75 -7.46 0.59
N LEU A 310 8.44 -8.33 1.55
CA LEU A 310 7.27 -8.19 2.40
C LEU A 310 7.29 -6.86 3.14
N ARG A 311 8.41 -6.52 3.78
CA ARG A 311 8.59 -5.25 4.51
C ARG A 311 8.42 -4.04 3.60
N GLU A 312 8.99 -4.05 2.40
CA GLU A 312 8.80 -2.98 1.41
C GLU A 312 7.32 -2.77 1.07
N VAL A 313 6.57 -3.85 0.83
CA VAL A 313 5.15 -3.76 0.46
C VAL A 313 4.32 -3.24 1.64
N VAL A 314 4.56 -3.74 2.84
CA VAL A 314 3.87 -3.30 4.08
C VAL A 314 4.20 -1.83 4.39
N ASN A 315 5.48 -1.44 4.37
CA ASN A 315 5.90 -0.07 4.67
C ASN A 315 5.37 0.93 3.66
N ARG A 316 5.34 0.56 2.38
CA ARG A 316 4.73 1.40 1.34
C ARG A 316 3.24 1.63 1.59
N ALA A 317 2.53 0.64 2.12
CA ALA A 317 1.12 0.77 2.48
C ALA A 317 0.92 1.65 3.73
N ASN A 318 1.83 1.58 4.71
CA ASN A 318 1.76 2.43 5.92
C ASN A 318 1.99 3.92 5.63
N VAL A 319 2.80 4.25 4.61
CA VAL A 319 3.13 5.65 4.23
C VAL A 319 2.13 6.22 3.21
N ALA A 320 1.22 5.40 2.67
CA ALA A 320 0.27 5.78 1.62
C ALA A 320 -1.10 6.16 2.19
#